data_AF-A0A1I7T8Q0-F1
#
_entry.id   AF-A0A1I7T8Q0-F1
#
_cell.length_a   1.000
_cell.length_b   1.000
_cell.length_c   1.000
_cell.angle_alpha   90.00
_cell.angle_beta   90.00
_cell.angle_gamma   90.00
#
_symmetry.space_group_name_H-M   'P 1'
#
loop_
_entity.id
_entity.type
_entity.pdbx_description
1 polymer ?
#
loop_
_entity_poly.entity_id
_entity_poly.type
_entity_poly.pdbx_seq_one_letter_code
_entity_poly.pdbx_strand_id
1 'polypeptide(L)'
;MGQLNGGYMFKVSLNHCRRLINPSCQILQTMGKFFKFEITVGMNGRIWINAATADDIIKIHDVITKSELVKTDDELISLVQTCYTKSVSS
;
A
#
# COMPACT_ATOMS: atom_id res chain seq x y z
N MET A 1 4.88 -9.46 -20.48
CA MET A 1 4.40 -9.16 -19.11
C MET A 1 4.29 -10.47 -18.36
N GLY A 2 4.91 -10.57 -17.19
CA GLY A 2 5.04 -11.82 -16.42
C GLY A 2 3.76 -12.17 -15.65
N GLN A 3 3.61 -13.45 -15.34
CA GLN A 3 2.51 -13.97 -14.52
C GLN A 3 2.75 -13.58 -13.04
N LEU A 4 1.79 -12.87 -12.45
CA LEU A 4 1.79 -12.55 -11.02
C LEU A 4 1.25 -13.78 -10.26
N ASN A 5 2.12 -14.68 -9.84
CA ASN A 5 1.76 -15.84 -9.02
C ASN A 5 1.88 -15.48 -7.54
N GLY A 6 0.79 -15.61 -6.79
CA GLY A 6 0.72 -15.19 -5.38
C GLY A 6 0.30 -13.72 -5.21
N GLY A 7 0.16 -13.29 -3.96
CA GLY A 7 -0.25 -11.92 -3.60
C GLY A 7 -1.77 -11.72 -3.51
N TYR A 8 -2.16 -10.45 -3.35
CA TYR A 8 -3.54 -10.01 -3.15
C TYR A 8 -3.89 -8.88 -4.11
N MET A 9 -5.06 -8.97 -4.74
CA MET A 9 -5.57 -7.99 -5.70
C MET A 9 -6.80 -7.30 -5.13
N PHE A 10 -6.83 -5.97 -5.19
CA PHE A 10 -7.95 -5.17 -4.73
C PHE A 10 -8.18 -3.95 -5.63
N LYS A 11 -9.28 -3.23 -5.38
CA LYS A 11 -9.66 -2.04 -6.13
C LYS A 11 -9.53 -0.79 -5.27
N VAL A 12 -9.09 0.30 -5.90
CA VAL A 12 -9.09 1.65 -5.32
C VAL A 12 -9.65 2.65 -6.33
N SER A 13 -9.90 3.88 -5.90
CA SER A 13 -10.34 4.92 -6.84
C SER A 13 -9.24 5.24 -7.87
N LEU A 14 -9.65 5.66 -9.07
CA LEU A 14 -8.71 6.05 -10.14
C LEU A 14 -7.82 7.23 -9.72
N ASN A 15 -8.35 8.13 -8.89
CA ASN A 15 -7.59 9.24 -8.34
C ASN A 15 -6.49 8.74 -7.41
N HIS A 16 -6.80 7.74 -6.59
CA HIS A 16 -5.82 7.11 -5.72
C HIS A 16 -4.74 6.38 -6.52
N CYS A 17 -5.10 5.62 -7.56
CA CYS A 17 -4.13 5.01 -8.49
C CYS A 17 -3.18 6.05 -9.09
N ARG A 18 -3.71 7.17 -9.61
CA ARG A 18 -2.90 8.26 -10.19
C ARG A 18 -1.95 8.87 -9.16
N ARG A 19 -2.39 8.97 -7.90
CA ARG A 19 -1.56 9.46 -6.82
C ARG A 19 -0.41 8.50 -6.53
N LEU A 20 -0.68 7.19 -6.43
CA LEU A 20 0.34 6.18 -6.13
C LEU A 20 1.44 6.05 -7.20
N ILE A 21 1.09 6.20 -8.48
CA ILE A 21 2.07 6.15 -9.58
C ILE A 21 2.83 7.47 -9.77
N ASN A 22 2.41 8.55 -9.10
CA ASN A 22 3.09 9.84 -9.22
C ASN A 22 4.47 9.73 -8.53
N PRO A 23 5.57 10.06 -9.21
CA PRO A 23 6.91 10.01 -8.61
C PRO A 23 7.08 10.92 -7.39
N SER A 24 6.29 12.00 -7.29
CA SER A 24 6.25 12.88 -6.12
C SER A 24 5.48 12.28 -4.94
N CYS A 25 4.81 11.15 -5.11
CA CYS A 25 4.04 10.52 -4.04
C CYS A 25 4.98 9.79 -3.07
N GLN A 26 4.98 10.26 -1.82
CA GLN A 26 5.82 9.67 -0.77
C GLN A 26 5.24 8.39 -0.17
N ILE A 27 4.00 7.98 -0.52
CA ILE A 27 3.33 6.80 0.05
C ILE A 27 4.19 5.55 -0.12
N LEU A 28 4.55 5.21 -1.37
CA LEU A 28 5.33 4.00 -1.64
C LEU A 28 6.76 4.09 -1.08
N GLN A 29 7.36 5.28 -1.11
CA GLN A 29 8.70 5.51 -0.57
C GLN A 29 8.74 5.32 0.96
N THR A 30 7.75 5.85 1.67
CA THR A 30 7.61 5.70 3.12
C THR A 30 7.34 4.25 3.46
N MET A 31 6.37 3.60 2.78
CA MET A 31 6.07 2.19 3.02
C MET A 31 7.27 1.27 2.78
N GLY A 32 8.09 1.54 1.75
CA GLY A 32 9.29 0.76 1.45
C GLY A 32 10.37 0.81 2.54
N LYS A 33 10.28 1.76 3.49
CA LYS A 33 11.16 1.79 4.67
C LYS A 33 10.71 0.84 5.78
N PHE A 34 9.44 0.46 5.81
CA PHE A 34 8.86 -0.38 6.87
C PHE A 34 8.51 -1.80 6.39
N PHE A 35 8.10 -1.94 5.13
CA PHE A 35 7.64 -3.19 4.56
C PHE A 35 8.52 -3.61 3.37
N LYS A 36 8.80 -4.91 3.28
CA LYS A 36 9.34 -5.52 2.05
C LYS A 36 8.19 -6.10 1.25
N PHE A 37 7.88 -5.48 0.11
CA PHE A 37 6.75 -5.89 -0.72
C PHE A 37 6.95 -5.53 -2.19
N GLU A 38 6.16 -6.17 -3.03
CA GLU A 38 5.98 -5.84 -4.44
C GLU A 38 4.59 -5.24 -4.62
N ILE A 39 4.48 -4.26 -5.51
CA ILE A 39 3.22 -3.64 -5.86
C ILE A 39 3.15 -3.40 -7.36
N THR A 40 1.98 -3.64 -7.95
CA THR A 40 1.65 -3.24 -9.32
C THR A 40 0.37 -2.42 -9.29
N VAL A 41 0.44 -1.18 -9.75
CA VAL A 41 -0.71 -0.26 -9.82
C VAL A 41 -1.21 -0.19 -11.26
N GLY A 42 -2.39 -0.77 -11.51
CA GLY A 42 -3.09 -0.66 -12.78
C GLY A 42 -3.90 0.63 -12.86
N MET A 43 -3.76 1.38 -13.95
CA MET A 43 -4.56 2.59 -14.23
C MET A 43 -6.07 2.31 -14.42
N ASN A 44 -6.50 1.05 -14.35
CA ASN A 44 -7.88 0.61 -14.32
C ASN A 44 -8.47 0.50 -12.89
N GLY A 45 -7.78 1.04 -11.88
CA GLY A 45 -8.24 0.98 -10.49
C GLY A 45 -7.88 -0.31 -9.77
N ARG A 46 -7.08 -1.20 -10.38
CA ARG A 46 -6.70 -2.49 -9.78
C ARG A 46 -5.27 -2.40 -9.26
N ILE A 47 -5.07 -2.82 -8.02
CA ILE A 47 -3.76 -2.90 -7.38
C ILE A 47 -3.50 -4.33 -6.98
N TRP A 48 -2.33 -4.84 -7.37
CA TRP A 48 -1.79 -6.09 -6.88
C TRP A 48 -0.66 -5.81 -5.90
N ILE A 49 -0.66 -6.50 -4.77
CA ILE A 49 0.42 -6.46 -3.77
C ILE A 49 0.88 -7.87 -3.44
N ASN A 50 2.16 -8.02 -3.12
CA ASN A 50 2.73 -9.27 -2.64
C ASN A 50 3.79 -8.99 -1.57
N ALA A 51 3.83 -9.80 -0.52
CA ALA A 51 4.80 -9.65 0.57
C ALA A 51 5.13 -11.03 1.16
N ALA A 52 6.10 -11.07 2.07
CA ALA A 52 6.58 -12.32 2.66
C ALA A 52 5.51 -13.06 3.48
N THR A 53 4.62 -12.32 4.16
CA THR A 53 3.56 -12.89 5.01
C THR A 53 2.19 -12.32 4.67
N ALA A 54 1.13 -13.08 4.98
CA ALA A 54 -0.24 -12.61 4.81
C ALA A 54 -0.56 -11.40 5.71
N ASP A 55 0.05 -11.33 6.89
CA ASP A 55 -0.08 -10.19 7.81
C ASP A 55 0.48 -8.91 7.19
N ASP A 56 1.64 -8.98 6.55
CA ASP A 56 2.22 -7.85 5.80
C ASP A 56 1.30 -7.42 4.66
N ILE A 57 0.75 -8.38 3.90
CA ILE A 57 -0.20 -8.09 2.81
C ILE A 57 -1.42 -7.34 3.36
N ILE A 58 -1.97 -7.76 4.49
CA ILE A 58 -3.12 -7.12 5.14
C ILE A 58 -2.77 -5.70 5.59
N LYS A 59 -1.62 -5.51 6.24
CA LYS A 59 -1.14 -4.19 6.69
C LYS A 59 -0.90 -3.24 5.52
N ILE A 60 -0.26 -3.71 4.46
CA ILE A 60 0.01 -2.94 3.24
C ILE A 60 -1.31 -2.53 2.58
N HIS A 61 -2.26 -3.47 2.45
CA HIS A 61 -3.59 -3.18 1.92
C HIS A 61 -4.30 -2.08 2.73
N ASP A 62 -4.27 -2.19 4.05
CA ASP A 62 -4.90 -1.24 4.96
C ASP A 62 -4.26 0.16 4.85
N VAL A 63 -2.93 0.24 4.81
CA VAL A 63 -2.20 1.50 4.58
C VAL A 63 -2.59 2.13 3.25
N ILE A 64 -2.59 1.37 2.16
CA ILE A 64 -2.93 1.90 0.82
C ILE A 64 -4.36 2.44 0.83
N THR A 65 -5.32 1.64 1.31
CA THR A 65 -6.73 2.02 1.35
C THR A 65 -6.97 3.26 2.21
N LYS A 66 -6.40 3.31 3.42
CA LYS A 66 -6.53 4.47 4.33
C LYS A 66 -5.80 5.70 3.81
N SER A 67 -4.69 5.51 3.11
CA SER A 67 -3.93 6.62 2.56
C SER A 67 -4.79 7.43 1.61
N GLU A 68 -5.81 6.87 0.94
CA GLU A 68 -6.72 7.59 0.04
C GLU A 68 -7.24 8.90 0.66
N LEU A 69 -7.56 8.88 1.96
CA LEU A 69 -8.08 10.02 2.71
C LEU A 69 -6.98 10.94 3.28
N VAL A 70 -5.74 10.47 3.32
CA VAL A 70 -4.59 11.22 3.82
C VAL A 70 -4.09 12.20 2.76
N LYS A 71 -3.87 13.45 3.17
CA LYS A 71 -3.40 14.53 2.30
C LYS A 71 -2.02 15.05 2.67
N THR A 72 -1.58 14.80 3.91
CA THR A 72 -0.35 15.37 4.48
C THR A 72 0.68 14.27 4.70
N ASP A 73 1.97 14.57 4.50
CA ASP A 73 3.05 13.60 4.64
C ASP A 73 3.24 13.14 6.10
N ASP A 74 3.02 14.02 7.09
CA ASP A 74 3.08 13.66 8.52
C ASP A 74 2.01 12.63 8.91
N GLU A 75 0.78 12.81 8.44
CA GLU A 75 -0.32 11.87 8.66
C GLU A 75 -0.04 10.53 8.00
N LEU A 76 0.60 10.54 6.83
CA LEU A 76 1.00 9.35 6.11
C LEU A 76 2.05 8.55 6.90
N ILE A 77 3.07 9.23 7.44
CA ILE A 77 4.11 8.57 8.26
C ILE A 77 3.47 7.95 9.50
N SER A 78 2.60 8.69 10.19
CA SER A 78 1.87 8.21 11.37
C SER A 78 0.98 7.00 11.05
N LEU A 79 0.29 7.02 9.91
CA LEU A 79 -0.51 5.89 9.43
C LEU A 79 0.35 4.64 9.21
N VAL A 80 1.46 4.77 8.49
CA VAL A 80 2.37 3.64 8.22
C VAL A 80 2.93 3.07 9.51
N GLN A 81 3.37 3.92 10.44
CA GLN A 81 3.86 3.50 11.76
C GLN A 81 2.79 2.76 12.57
N THR A 82 1.55 3.27 12.57
CA THR A 82 0.43 2.66 13.29
C THR A 82 0.07 1.28 12.74
N CYS A 83 0.03 1.13 11.40
CA CYS A 83 -0.26 -0.15 10.78
C CYS A 83 0.89 -1.15 10.94
N TYR A 84 2.14 -0.67 11.03
CA TYR A 84 3.30 -1.53 11.29
C TYR A 84 3.31 -2.07 12.74
N THR A 85 3.02 -1.22 13.73
CA THR A 85 3.06 -1.60 15.16
C THR A 85 1.86 -2.42 15.62
N LYS A 86 0.72 -2.33 14.92
CA LYS A 86 -0.44 -3.20 15.14
C LYS A 86 -0.13 -4.63 14.65
N SER A 87 0.70 -5.36 15.39
CA SER A 87 0.70 -6.83 15.40
C SER A 87 -0.04 -7.30 16.65
N VAL A 88 -1.21 -7.89 16.42
CA VAL A 88 -1.98 -8.71 17.38
C VAL A 88 -2.40 -7.99 18.66
N SER A 89 -3.63 -7.46 18.66
CA SER A 89 -4.47 -7.48 19.86
C SER A 89 -5.53 -8.55 19.60
N SER A 90 -5.27 -9.75 20.11
CA SER A 90 -6.28 -10.80 20.28
C SER A 90 -7.43 -10.33 21.17
#